data_AF-A0A4R5V039-F1
#
_entry.id   AF-A0A4R5V039-F1
#
_cell.length_a   1.000
_cell.length_b   1.000
_cell.length_c   1.000
_cell.angle_alpha   90.00
_cell.angle_beta   90.00
_cell.angle_gamma   90.00
#
_symmetry.space_group_name_H-M   'P 1'
#
loop_
_entity.id
_entity.type
_entity.pdbx_description
1 polymer ?
#
loop_
_entity_poly.entity_id
_entity_poly.type
_entity_poly.pdbx_seq_one_letter_code
_entity_poly.pdbx_strand_id
1 'polypeptide(L)'
;MQEIAKGLGGLALTLTAALALTGAARAQTADTLVAQRAAYDAVRAKTILELQPFRNTVTATDAAAGLEITLIDLNPNVGAWYLLQTRSGANKAPANYHLENPAPGQRRVTLDPAGPALVVDGTRCRPWAGETLAQVRATGLAYAPVCDGKLYLRNKVSGARTTLEATAEFLRDNVWGGENIVRFVRDNFFKDSQLETGEAVGSAAVGGAAAGPAPMLTNFAPGERPVISTLLDMALEGGDPKRMAVGLWYPVSGLPGVFASTFQPRYIADAVMQGPGVANRLDGIEAGATGYMIGFDMGQFDIGFAVGTDHPALGWSPRPPWNVRPKGLPGPDGVRNADPLVMLGMVNPEIADRAVATFTAGFKRQHGAFKYGDMAGFNYGHHYGFIEKGVVLSKLWPGLSTLYALTDGSLHMKTWTKADDALLPRISFARQNGVPILEFDPETDMGVPGDRVTKWGPGNWSGSAKAELRTLRAGACMARAQGTRYLIYGYFSTATPSAMARTFQAYGCDYAMLLDMNALEHTYLAVYARQGGQVHVEHLVPGMALIEKKVSGGTILPRFIGFADNRDLFYLTRKEAPK
;
A
#
# COMPACT_ATOMS: atom_id res chain seq x y z
N MET A 1 28.93 -12.03 70.53
CA MET A 1 29.80 -10.84 70.58
C MET A 1 29.03 -9.73 69.88
N GLN A 2 28.26 -8.95 70.64
CA GLN A 2 28.64 -7.62 71.14
C GLN A 2 28.78 -6.63 69.97
N GLU A 3 27.75 -5.89 69.56
CA GLU A 3 27.07 -4.74 70.22
C GLU A 3 27.90 -3.45 70.37
N ILE A 4 27.14 -2.34 70.39
CA ILE A 4 27.49 -0.94 70.77
C ILE A 4 28.04 -0.06 69.63
N ALA A 5 27.56 1.18 69.39
CA ALA A 5 26.24 1.83 69.55
C ALA A 5 26.32 3.28 69.00
N LYS A 6 25.18 3.83 68.50
CA LYS A 6 24.73 5.26 68.53
C LYS A 6 25.68 6.37 67.99
N GLY A 7 25.21 7.41 67.30
CA GLY A 7 23.85 7.75 66.86
C GLY A 7 23.72 9.25 66.51
N LEU A 8 22.49 9.66 66.16
CA LEU A 8 21.94 11.04 66.18
C LEU A 8 22.61 12.16 65.34
N GLY A 9 21.79 12.83 64.52
CA GLY A 9 22.15 14.09 63.86
C GLY A 9 21.37 14.30 62.56
N GLY A 10 20.14 14.79 62.65
CA GLY A 10 19.34 15.07 61.45
C GLY A 10 19.73 16.38 60.77
N LEU A 11 19.61 16.44 59.45
CA LEU A 11 19.32 17.69 58.76
C LEU A 11 18.38 17.40 57.58
N ALA A 12 17.18 17.98 57.61
CA ALA A 12 16.26 17.91 56.50
C ALA A 12 16.71 18.92 55.43
N LEU A 13 17.16 18.45 54.28
CA LEU A 13 17.27 19.26 53.07
C LEU A 13 16.26 18.77 52.03
N THR A 14 15.07 19.37 52.08
CA THR A 14 14.08 19.30 51.01
C THR A 14 14.61 20.04 49.79
N LEU A 15 15.31 19.34 48.89
CA LEU A 15 15.67 19.88 47.58
C LEU A 15 14.51 19.66 46.59
N THR A 16 13.49 20.50 46.69
CA THR A 16 12.46 20.66 45.65
C THR A 16 13.07 21.33 44.41
N ALA A 17 13.79 20.54 43.60
CA ALA A 17 14.23 20.93 42.27
C ALA A 17 13.06 20.83 41.26
N ALA A 18 12.09 21.72 41.41
CA ALA A 18 10.97 21.87 40.46
C ALA A 18 11.46 22.54 39.17
N LEU A 19 12.19 21.79 38.34
CA LEU A 19 12.48 22.17 36.95
C LEU A 19 11.20 22.12 36.12
N ALA A 20 10.46 23.22 36.12
CA ALA A 20 9.29 23.43 35.29
C ALA A 20 9.69 23.59 33.81
N LEU A 21 10.00 22.47 33.15
CA LEU A 21 10.09 22.38 31.69
C LEU A 21 8.69 22.43 31.08
N THR A 22 8.09 23.61 31.07
CA THR A 22 6.84 23.90 30.34
C THR A 22 7.11 23.83 28.85
N GLY A 23 6.81 22.68 28.24
CA GLY A 23 7.08 22.41 26.82
C GLY A 23 6.95 20.94 26.41
N ALA A 24 6.85 20.01 27.37
CA ALA A 24 6.41 18.65 27.05
C ALA A 24 4.96 18.66 26.55
N ALA A 25 4.75 18.30 25.28
CA ALA A 25 3.44 17.93 24.78
C ALA A 25 2.84 16.88 25.74
N ARG A 26 1.64 17.13 26.28
CA ARG A 26 0.99 16.17 27.19
C ARG A 26 0.86 14.83 26.47
N ALA A 27 1.51 13.81 27.02
CA ALA A 27 1.27 12.43 26.64
C ALA A 27 -0.21 12.11 26.89
N GLN A 28 -0.80 11.28 26.03
CA GLN A 28 -2.19 10.88 26.17
C GLN A 28 -2.39 10.14 27.50
N THR A 29 -3.46 10.48 28.23
CA THR A 29 -3.81 9.74 29.45
C THR A 29 -4.33 8.35 29.09
N ALA A 30 -4.20 7.40 30.02
CA ALA A 30 -4.76 6.06 29.85
C ALA A 30 -6.28 6.12 29.57
N ASP A 31 -7.02 6.96 30.30
CA ASP A 31 -8.45 7.18 30.10
C ASP A 31 -8.79 7.71 28.70
N THR A 32 -7.95 8.60 28.14
CA THR A 32 -8.10 9.10 26.76
C THR A 32 -7.95 7.95 25.77
N LEU A 33 -6.92 7.12 25.92
CA LEU A 33 -6.70 5.97 25.03
C LEU A 33 -7.83 4.92 25.15
N VAL A 34 -8.34 4.66 26.35
CA VAL A 34 -9.50 3.78 26.57
C VAL A 34 -10.76 4.32 25.89
N ALA A 35 -11.07 5.62 26.05
CA ALA A 35 -12.22 6.25 25.41
C ALA A 35 -12.09 6.27 23.88
N GLN A 36 -10.89 6.52 23.35
CA GLN A 36 -10.62 6.48 21.91
C GLN A 36 -10.72 5.07 21.34
N ARG A 37 -10.24 4.05 22.07
CA ARG A 37 -10.40 2.64 21.71
C ARG A 37 -11.87 2.22 21.70
N ALA A 38 -12.66 2.62 22.69
CA ALA A 38 -14.09 2.37 22.74
C ALA A 38 -14.83 3.03 21.55
N ALA A 39 -14.45 4.26 21.16
CA ALA A 39 -14.99 4.93 19.97
C ALA A 39 -14.62 4.19 18.66
N TYR A 40 -13.39 3.70 18.55
CA TYR A 40 -12.94 2.86 17.43
C TYR A 40 -13.75 1.56 17.33
N ASP A 41 -13.93 0.83 18.44
CA ASP A 41 -14.61 -0.47 18.46
C ASP A 41 -16.15 -0.39 18.34
N ALA A 42 -16.77 0.75 18.67
CA ALA A 42 -18.22 0.90 18.66
C ALA A 42 -18.88 0.63 17.29
N VAL A 43 -19.95 -0.18 17.28
CA VAL A 43 -20.73 -0.49 16.07
C VAL A 43 -21.80 0.58 15.83
N ARG A 44 -21.36 1.76 15.39
CA ARG A 44 -22.21 2.91 15.05
C ARG A 44 -21.62 3.73 13.90
N ALA A 45 -22.38 4.71 13.42
CA ALA A 45 -21.84 5.79 12.61
C ALA A 45 -20.74 6.55 13.37
N LYS A 46 -19.67 6.91 12.65
CA LYS A 46 -18.48 7.59 13.15
C LYS A 46 -18.05 8.70 12.19
N THR A 47 -17.28 9.64 12.69
CA THR A 47 -16.34 10.44 11.91
C THR A 47 -15.05 9.65 11.65
N ILE A 48 -14.25 10.06 10.65
CA ILE A 48 -12.93 9.46 10.40
C ILE A 48 -11.97 9.62 11.59
N LEU A 49 -12.16 10.66 12.42
CA LEU A 49 -11.36 10.93 13.62
C LEU A 49 -11.65 9.92 14.73
N GLU A 50 -12.91 9.50 14.90
CA GLU A 50 -13.27 8.45 15.86
C GLU A 50 -12.74 7.06 15.47
N LEU A 51 -12.35 6.87 14.20
CA LEU A 51 -11.66 5.68 13.73
C LEU A 51 -10.14 5.70 14.04
N GLN A 52 -9.60 6.78 14.63
CA GLN A 52 -8.20 6.88 15.04
C GLN A 52 -8.05 6.64 16.56
N PRO A 53 -7.70 5.42 17.02
CA PRO A 53 -7.67 5.07 18.44
C PRO A 53 -6.47 5.65 19.21
N PHE A 54 -5.53 6.28 18.51
CA PHE A 54 -4.29 6.84 19.08
C PHE A 54 -4.14 8.35 18.86
N ARG A 55 -5.20 9.06 18.42
CA ARG A 55 -5.09 10.49 18.08
C ARG A 55 -4.78 11.37 19.29
N ASN A 56 -3.90 12.35 19.16
CA ASN A 56 -3.66 13.36 20.19
C ASN A 56 -4.22 14.72 19.75
N THR A 57 -4.74 15.51 20.68
CA THR A 57 -5.38 16.80 20.39
C THR A 57 -4.82 17.88 21.29
N VAL A 58 -4.39 19.00 20.69
CA VAL A 58 -3.96 20.21 21.39
C VAL A 58 -4.77 21.38 20.86
N THR A 59 -5.28 22.23 21.74
CA THR A 59 -6.05 23.44 21.39
C THR A 59 -5.38 24.68 21.98
N ALA A 60 -5.39 25.78 21.23
CA ALA A 60 -4.81 27.07 21.57
C ALA A 60 -5.71 28.21 21.07
N THR A 61 -5.66 29.38 21.71
CA THR A 61 -6.44 30.56 21.29
C THR A 61 -5.51 31.65 20.78
N ASP A 62 -5.53 31.89 19.48
CA ASP A 62 -4.84 33.01 18.83
C ASP A 62 -5.71 34.27 18.93
N ALA A 63 -5.53 35.02 20.01
CA ALA A 63 -6.26 36.26 20.27
C ALA A 63 -6.00 37.35 19.22
N ALA A 64 -4.84 37.35 18.55
CA ALA A 64 -4.52 38.31 17.50
C ALA A 64 -5.24 37.99 16.19
N ALA A 65 -5.40 36.71 15.86
CA ALA A 65 -6.19 36.26 14.72
C ALA A 65 -7.71 36.16 14.99
N GLY A 66 -8.13 36.20 16.27
CA GLY A 66 -9.51 35.92 16.67
C GLY A 66 -9.91 34.46 16.41
N LEU A 67 -8.95 33.54 16.50
CA LEU A 67 -9.11 32.12 16.14
C LEU A 67 -8.85 31.21 17.34
N GLU A 68 -9.72 30.23 17.52
CA GLU A 68 -9.33 29.00 18.20
C GLU A 68 -8.66 28.07 17.18
N ILE A 69 -7.49 27.54 17.54
CA ILE A 69 -6.65 26.66 16.74
C ILE A 69 -6.59 25.30 17.43
N THR A 70 -6.97 24.24 16.74
CA THR A 70 -6.83 22.86 17.24
C THR A 70 -5.98 22.05 16.28
N LEU A 71 -4.91 21.44 16.81
CA LEU A 71 -4.09 20.47 16.08
C LEU A 71 -4.43 19.06 16.58
N ILE A 72 -4.84 18.20 15.67
CA ILE A 72 -5.07 16.77 15.93
C ILE A 72 -3.97 15.99 15.21
N ASP A 73 -3.05 15.40 15.97
CA ASP A 73 -2.15 14.37 15.47
C ASP A 73 -2.94 13.06 15.35
N LEU A 74 -3.02 12.48 14.15
CA LEU A 74 -3.86 11.30 13.91
C LEU A 74 -3.22 10.01 14.46
N ASN A 75 -1.90 9.96 14.57
CA ASN A 75 -1.16 8.88 15.22
C ASN A 75 0.25 9.36 15.65
N PRO A 76 0.45 9.79 16.91
CA PRO A 76 1.69 10.39 17.40
C PRO A 76 2.92 9.48 17.37
N ASN A 77 2.73 8.16 17.28
CA ASN A 77 3.83 7.20 17.13
C ASN A 77 4.39 7.18 15.70
N VAL A 78 3.65 7.74 14.74
CA VAL A 78 4.07 7.90 13.33
C VAL A 78 4.35 9.37 13.02
N GLY A 79 3.50 10.30 13.50
CA GLY A 79 3.71 11.74 13.35
C GLY A 79 3.70 12.23 11.89
N ALA A 80 2.96 11.54 11.02
CA ALA A 80 2.92 11.82 9.58
C ALA A 80 1.75 12.73 9.18
N TRP A 81 0.53 12.48 9.68
CA TRP A 81 -0.67 13.21 9.28
C TRP A 81 -1.34 13.93 10.46
N TYR A 82 -1.72 15.17 10.21
CA TYR A 82 -2.35 16.05 11.17
C TYR A 82 -3.62 16.68 10.58
N LEU A 83 -4.64 16.87 11.40
CA LEU A 83 -5.75 17.75 11.09
C LEU A 83 -5.60 19.05 11.87
N LEU A 84 -5.33 20.14 11.15
CA LEU A 84 -5.39 21.49 11.70
C LEU A 84 -6.80 22.04 11.52
N GLN A 85 -7.39 22.54 12.60
CA GLN A 85 -8.70 23.14 12.64
C GLN A 85 -8.61 24.59 13.09
N THR A 86 -9.30 25.50 12.40
CA THR A 86 -9.39 26.92 12.78
C THR A 86 -10.86 27.35 12.94
N ARG A 87 -11.19 28.05 14.02
CA ARG A 87 -12.57 28.44 14.36
C ARG A 87 -12.65 29.90 14.81
N SER A 88 -13.36 30.73 14.03
CA SER A 88 -13.53 32.19 14.25
C SER A 88 -14.75 32.53 15.13
N GLY A 89 -14.91 31.79 16.23
CA GLY A 89 -15.99 31.93 17.21
C GLY A 89 -16.71 30.61 17.54
N ALA A 90 -17.13 30.45 18.80
CA ALA A 90 -17.62 29.17 19.34
C ALA A 90 -18.74 28.50 18.54
N ASN A 91 -19.66 29.30 17.97
CA ASN A 91 -20.85 28.82 17.24
C ASN A 91 -20.59 28.55 15.75
N LYS A 92 -19.37 28.78 15.23
CA LYS A 92 -19.02 28.49 13.83
C LYS A 92 -18.40 27.10 13.70
N ALA A 93 -18.71 26.41 12.61
CA ALA A 93 -18.01 25.18 12.26
C ALA A 93 -16.51 25.47 12.00
N PRO A 94 -15.59 24.60 12.44
CA PRO A 94 -14.17 24.78 12.16
C PRO A 94 -13.86 24.57 10.68
N ALA A 95 -12.98 25.41 10.12
CA ALA A 95 -12.33 25.12 8.86
C ALA A 95 -11.25 24.04 9.09
N ASN A 96 -11.27 22.99 8.26
CA ASN A 96 -10.42 21.81 8.41
C ASN A 96 -9.30 21.82 7.36
N TYR A 97 -8.08 21.51 7.76
CA TYR A 97 -6.88 21.50 6.90
C TYR A 97 -6.05 20.24 7.17
N HIS A 98 -5.94 19.35 6.18
CA HIS A 98 -5.15 18.12 6.28
C HIS A 98 -3.68 18.44 6.00
N LEU A 99 -2.83 18.35 7.02
CA LEU A 99 -1.40 18.60 6.91
C LEU A 99 -0.61 17.29 6.92
N GLU A 100 0.41 17.20 6.08
CA GLU A 100 1.38 16.12 6.06
C GLU A 100 2.78 16.59 6.44
N ASN A 101 3.39 15.83 7.34
CA ASN A 101 4.82 15.80 7.58
C ASN A 101 5.46 14.77 6.60
N PRO A 102 6.31 15.20 5.66
CA PRO A 102 6.94 14.30 4.70
C PRO A 102 8.03 13.41 5.32
N ALA A 103 8.57 13.80 6.48
CA ALA A 103 9.69 13.14 7.17
C ALA A 103 9.28 12.63 8.57
N PRO A 104 8.28 11.72 8.69
CA PRO A 104 7.86 11.17 9.98
C PRO A 104 9.02 10.48 10.71
N GLY A 105 9.00 10.52 12.04
CA GLY A 105 10.07 10.01 12.91
C GLY A 105 11.32 10.91 12.99
N GLN A 106 11.66 11.66 11.95
CA GLN A 106 12.76 12.64 11.96
C GLN A 106 12.27 14.05 12.32
N ARG A 107 11.17 14.48 11.71
CA ARG A 107 10.55 15.80 11.91
C ARG A 107 9.46 15.72 12.97
N ARG A 108 9.48 16.64 13.93
CA ARG A 108 8.45 16.72 15.00
C ARG A 108 7.57 17.95 14.80
N VAL A 109 6.26 17.73 14.81
CA VAL A 109 5.24 18.79 14.74
C VAL A 109 4.46 18.85 16.05
N THR A 110 4.33 20.03 16.64
CA THR A 110 3.46 20.29 17.80
C THR A 110 2.76 21.64 17.67
N LEU A 111 1.71 21.88 18.46
CA LEU A 111 1.10 23.20 18.64
C LEU A 111 1.57 23.76 19.99
N ASP A 112 2.18 24.94 19.99
CA ASP A 112 2.47 25.71 21.20
C ASP A 112 1.19 26.47 21.63
N PRO A 113 0.62 26.20 22.82
CA PRO A 113 -0.57 26.89 23.30
C PRO A 113 -0.29 28.26 23.95
N ALA A 114 0.94 28.54 24.40
CA ALA A 114 1.27 29.79 25.10
C ALA A 114 1.51 30.94 24.11
N GLY A 115 2.22 30.65 23.02
CA GLY A 115 2.21 31.47 21.82
C GLY A 115 1.68 30.65 20.65
N PRO A 116 0.38 30.73 20.29
CA PRO A 116 -0.22 29.93 19.22
C PRO A 116 0.64 29.90 17.95
N ALA A 117 1.23 28.74 17.66
CA ALA A 117 2.06 28.46 16.49
C ALA A 117 2.27 26.95 16.36
N LEU A 118 2.36 26.44 15.13
CA LEU A 118 2.99 25.15 14.90
C LEU A 118 4.49 25.28 15.20
N VAL A 119 5.04 24.33 15.94
CA VAL A 119 6.48 24.19 16.14
C VAL A 119 6.92 22.98 15.33
N VAL A 120 7.75 23.23 14.31
CA VAL A 120 8.28 22.23 13.38
C VAL A 120 9.80 22.28 13.47
N ASP A 121 10.40 21.25 14.06
CA ASP A 121 11.84 21.17 14.31
C ASP A 121 12.38 22.42 15.02
N GLY A 122 11.67 22.84 16.09
CA GLY A 122 11.95 24.06 16.86
C GLY A 122 11.55 25.38 16.16
N THR A 123 11.30 25.36 14.85
CA THR A 123 10.91 26.54 14.07
C THR A 123 9.42 26.84 14.26
N ARG A 124 9.07 28.11 14.51
CA ARG A 124 7.68 28.54 14.74
C ARG A 124 7.01 28.94 13.43
N CYS A 125 5.83 28.42 13.16
CA CYS A 125 5.03 28.69 11.96
C CYS A 125 3.58 28.98 12.32
N ARG A 126 2.96 29.96 11.65
CA ARG A 126 1.53 30.30 11.78
C ARG A 126 0.87 30.25 10.41
N PRO A 127 0.53 29.06 9.87
CA PRO A 127 -0.06 28.95 8.54
C PRO A 127 -1.48 29.54 8.47
N TRP A 128 -2.09 29.88 9.61
CA TRP A 128 -3.38 30.59 9.68
C TRP A 128 -3.26 32.11 9.80
N ALA A 129 -2.05 32.68 9.87
CA ALA A 129 -1.88 34.13 9.95
C ALA A 129 -2.00 34.77 8.55
N GLY A 130 -2.87 35.77 8.42
CA GLY A 130 -3.26 36.33 7.12
C GLY A 130 -4.21 35.40 6.35
N GLU A 131 -4.30 35.58 5.03
CA GLU A 131 -5.15 34.75 4.15
C GLU A 131 -4.50 33.42 3.72
N THR A 132 -3.31 33.13 4.25
CA THR A 132 -2.36 32.12 3.76
C THR A 132 -2.96 30.74 3.55
N LEU A 133 -3.57 30.09 4.55
CA LEU A 133 -4.15 28.73 4.37
C LEU A 133 -5.31 28.65 3.37
N ALA A 134 -6.07 29.73 3.16
CA ALA A 134 -7.13 29.76 2.16
C ALA A 134 -6.57 29.95 0.74
N GLN A 135 -5.58 30.85 0.60
CA GLN A 135 -4.85 31.06 -0.66
C GLN A 135 -4.05 29.82 -1.08
N VAL A 136 -3.33 29.18 -0.16
CA VAL A 136 -2.58 27.93 -0.40
C VAL A 136 -3.52 26.80 -0.84
N ARG A 137 -4.75 26.73 -0.31
CA ARG A 137 -5.79 25.81 -0.80
C ARG A 137 -6.25 26.12 -2.23
N ALA A 138 -6.34 27.40 -2.58
CA ALA A 138 -6.76 27.85 -3.91
C ALA A 138 -5.72 27.60 -5.03
N THR A 139 -4.47 27.25 -4.68
CA THR A 139 -3.42 26.93 -5.68
C THR A 139 -3.72 25.72 -6.56
N GLY A 140 -4.61 24.81 -6.13
CA GLY A 140 -4.91 23.56 -6.84
C GLY A 140 -3.79 22.50 -6.77
N LEU A 141 -2.65 22.79 -6.13
CA LEU A 141 -1.57 21.82 -5.93
C LEU A 141 -2.02 20.72 -4.95
N ALA A 142 -1.90 19.45 -5.35
CA ALA A 142 -2.23 18.29 -4.51
C ALA A 142 -1.50 18.31 -3.17
N TYR A 143 -0.20 18.58 -3.20
CA TYR A 143 0.65 18.88 -2.05
C TYR A 143 1.09 20.34 -2.15
N ALA A 144 0.47 21.23 -1.38
CA ALA A 144 0.81 22.66 -1.38
C ALA A 144 1.71 22.97 -0.17
N PRO A 145 2.94 23.49 -0.36
CA PRO A 145 3.89 23.69 0.74
C PRO A 145 3.42 24.76 1.73
N VAL A 146 3.62 24.51 3.02
CA VAL A 146 3.41 25.45 4.12
C VAL A 146 4.59 25.37 5.10
N CYS A 147 4.75 26.38 5.95
CA CYS A 147 5.85 26.44 6.92
C CYS A 147 7.24 26.24 6.27
N ASP A 148 7.53 27.08 5.26
CA ASP A 148 8.78 27.08 4.50
C ASP A 148 9.12 25.71 3.87
N GLY A 149 8.08 25.02 3.38
CA GLY A 149 8.19 23.69 2.75
C GLY A 149 8.31 22.52 3.73
N LYS A 150 8.45 22.76 5.04
CA LYS A 150 8.63 21.68 6.03
C LYS A 150 7.40 20.80 6.20
N LEU A 151 6.21 21.29 5.83
CA LEU A 151 4.94 20.58 5.83
C LEU A 151 4.17 20.85 4.53
N TYR A 152 3.22 19.97 4.20
CA TYR A 152 2.31 20.16 3.07
C TYR A 152 0.85 20.22 3.51
N LEU A 153 0.09 21.18 2.98
CA LEU A 153 -1.36 21.10 2.93
C LEU A 153 -1.76 20.14 1.80
N ARG A 154 -2.48 19.06 2.14
CA ARG A 154 -3.07 18.14 1.17
C ARG A 154 -4.39 18.73 0.67
N ASN A 155 -4.43 19.17 -0.60
CA ASN A 155 -5.63 19.73 -1.23
C ASN A 155 -6.38 18.67 -2.03
N LYS A 156 -7.71 18.72 -1.98
CA LYS A 156 -8.55 17.81 -2.76
C LYS A 156 -8.41 18.13 -4.25
N VAL A 157 -7.97 17.14 -5.03
CA VAL A 157 -7.83 17.18 -6.48
C VAL A 157 -8.57 15.99 -7.10
N SER A 158 -8.91 16.09 -8.39
CA SER A 158 -9.46 14.96 -9.15
C SER A 158 -8.34 14.01 -9.57
N GLY A 159 -8.45 12.74 -9.18
CA GLY A 159 -7.54 11.70 -9.66
C GLY A 159 -7.72 11.42 -11.15
N ALA A 160 -6.64 11.01 -11.81
CA ALA A 160 -6.71 10.45 -13.15
C ALA A 160 -7.58 9.18 -13.18
N ARG A 161 -8.28 8.97 -14.31
CA ARG A 161 -9.05 7.78 -14.64
C ARG A 161 -8.89 7.51 -16.14
N THR A 162 -8.92 6.26 -16.58
CA THR A 162 -8.99 5.98 -18.02
C THR A 162 -10.39 6.34 -18.54
N THR A 163 -10.55 6.65 -19.84
CA THR A 163 -11.88 6.98 -20.41
C THR A 163 -12.88 5.84 -20.20
N LEU A 164 -12.43 4.58 -20.34
CA LEU A 164 -13.24 3.39 -20.09
C LEU A 164 -13.64 3.28 -18.62
N GLU A 165 -12.71 3.53 -17.69
CA GLU A 165 -12.98 3.53 -16.25
C GLU A 165 -13.98 4.62 -15.85
N ALA A 166 -13.78 5.86 -16.31
CA ALA A 166 -14.67 6.98 -16.02
C ALA A 166 -16.10 6.73 -16.54
N THR A 167 -16.24 6.21 -17.77
CA THR A 167 -17.55 5.83 -18.32
C THR A 167 -18.18 4.67 -17.54
N ALA A 168 -17.40 3.64 -17.20
CA ALA A 168 -17.91 2.49 -16.45
C ALA A 168 -18.27 2.81 -14.99
N GLU A 169 -17.65 3.82 -14.38
CA GLU A 169 -18.03 4.36 -13.06
C GLU A 169 -19.27 5.23 -13.15
N PHE A 170 -19.31 6.20 -14.06
CA PHE A 170 -20.48 7.06 -14.25
C PHE A 170 -21.77 6.25 -14.48
N LEU A 171 -21.71 5.25 -15.38
CA LEU A 171 -22.83 4.36 -15.66
C LEU A 171 -23.24 3.50 -14.46
N ARG A 172 -22.31 3.12 -13.58
CA ARG A 172 -22.61 2.32 -12.37
C ARG A 172 -23.23 3.17 -11.27
N ASP A 173 -22.71 4.38 -11.07
CA ASP A 173 -23.09 5.25 -9.95
C ASP A 173 -24.40 6.02 -10.24
N ASN A 174 -24.74 6.25 -11.51
CA ASN A 174 -25.85 7.12 -11.91
C ASN A 174 -26.96 6.42 -12.71
N VAL A 175 -26.79 5.17 -13.18
CA VAL A 175 -27.79 4.45 -13.98
C VAL A 175 -28.26 3.18 -13.28
N TRP A 176 -29.57 3.11 -13.00
CA TRP A 176 -30.20 1.92 -12.43
C TRP A 176 -30.06 0.73 -13.40
N GLY A 177 -29.43 -0.36 -12.95
CA GLY A 177 -29.07 -1.50 -13.80
C GLY A 177 -27.74 -1.38 -14.56
N GLY A 178 -26.94 -0.33 -14.29
CA GLY A 178 -25.68 -0.03 -14.98
C GLY A 178 -24.64 -1.16 -15.01
N GLU A 179 -24.67 -2.12 -14.09
CA GLU A 179 -23.79 -3.31 -14.12
C GLU A 179 -23.88 -4.10 -15.44
N ASN A 180 -25.07 -4.17 -16.06
CA ASN A 180 -25.27 -4.86 -17.34
C ASN A 180 -24.69 -4.08 -18.52
N ILE A 181 -24.71 -2.74 -18.46
CA ILE A 181 -24.14 -1.87 -19.50
C ILE A 181 -22.61 -1.87 -19.41
N VAL A 182 -22.05 -1.92 -18.20
CA VAL A 182 -20.60 -2.09 -18.00
C VAL A 182 -20.11 -3.43 -18.58
N ARG A 183 -20.89 -4.52 -18.48
CA ARG A 183 -20.54 -5.79 -19.15
C ARG A 183 -20.39 -5.58 -20.66
N PHE A 184 -21.37 -4.94 -21.32
CA PHE A 184 -21.33 -4.70 -22.77
C PHE A 184 -20.10 -3.89 -23.24
N VAL A 185 -19.73 -2.81 -22.52
CA VAL A 185 -18.52 -2.04 -22.84
C VAL A 185 -17.26 -2.89 -22.68
N ARG A 186 -17.20 -3.68 -21.61
CA ARG A 186 -16.04 -4.51 -21.27
C ARG A 186 -15.87 -5.71 -22.20
N ASP A 187 -16.96 -6.37 -22.58
CA ASP A 187 -16.94 -7.59 -23.39
C ASP A 187 -16.57 -7.32 -24.88
N ASN A 188 -16.53 -6.04 -25.31
CA ASN A 188 -16.04 -5.62 -26.62
C ASN A 188 -14.59 -5.07 -26.65
N PHE A 189 -14.03 -4.64 -25.52
CA PHE A 189 -12.67 -4.07 -25.44
C PHE A 189 -11.62 -4.99 -24.77
N PHE A 190 -12.03 -5.95 -23.93
CA PHE A 190 -11.12 -6.85 -23.19
C PHE A 190 -11.18 -8.32 -23.69
N LYS A 191 -11.20 -8.53 -25.01
CA LYS A 191 -11.19 -9.88 -25.62
C LYS A 191 -9.76 -10.41 -25.74
N ASP A 192 -9.40 -11.37 -24.89
CA ASP A 192 -8.25 -12.31 -25.00
C ASP A 192 -6.87 -11.72 -25.38
N SER A 193 -6.71 -10.40 -25.32
CA SER A 193 -5.57 -9.64 -25.86
C SER A 193 -4.45 -9.36 -24.86
N GLN A 194 -4.55 -9.95 -23.67
CA GLN A 194 -3.53 -9.89 -22.61
C GLN A 194 -2.79 -11.21 -22.43
N LEU A 195 -3.18 -12.27 -23.14
CA LEU A 195 -2.45 -13.55 -23.13
C LEU A 195 -1.14 -13.37 -23.92
N GLU A 196 -0.02 -13.46 -23.20
CA GLU A 196 1.31 -13.47 -23.77
C GLU A 196 1.84 -14.89 -23.82
N THR A 197 2.35 -15.33 -24.97
CA THR A 197 3.00 -16.64 -25.15
C THR A 197 4.34 -16.45 -25.84
N GLY A 198 5.43 -16.72 -25.13
CA GLY A 198 6.78 -16.76 -25.69
C GLY A 198 7.12 -18.15 -26.22
N GLU A 199 7.63 -18.24 -27.44
CA GLU A 199 8.21 -19.50 -27.95
C GLU A 199 9.62 -19.71 -27.37
N ALA A 200 10.02 -20.97 -27.21
CA ALA A 200 11.38 -21.33 -26.83
C ALA A 200 12.32 -21.16 -28.04
N VAL A 201 13.27 -20.24 -27.92
CA VAL A 201 14.17 -19.80 -29.01
C VAL A 201 15.62 -20.20 -28.78
N GLY A 202 15.90 -21.06 -27.80
CA GLY A 202 17.23 -21.60 -27.47
C GLY A 202 17.35 -22.04 -26.01
N SER A 203 18.58 -22.34 -25.57
CA SER A 203 18.96 -22.58 -24.18
C SER A 203 20.11 -21.64 -23.78
N ALA A 204 20.21 -21.30 -22.49
CA ALA A 204 21.22 -20.35 -22.00
C ALA A 204 22.42 -21.06 -21.39
N ALA A 205 23.55 -21.11 -22.11
CA ALA A 205 24.81 -21.63 -21.62
C ALA A 205 25.30 -20.91 -20.33
N VAL A 206 26.03 -21.62 -19.48
CA VAL A 206 26.36 -21.18 -18.11
C VAL A 206 27.26 -19.93 -18.09
N GLY A 207 26.65 -18.78 -17.79
CA GLY A 207 27.35 -17.56 -17.40
C GLY A 207 26.53 -16.28 -17.67
N GLY A 208 25.80 -15.72 -16.72
CA GLY A 208 25.46 -16.21 -15.39
C GLY A 208 24.44 -15.26 -14.75
N ALA A 209 23.33 -15.78 -14.20
CA ALA A 209 22.34 -14.95 -13.50
C ALA A 209 22.97 -14.30 -12.27
N ALA A 210 22.65 -13.02 -12.04
CA ALA A 210 23.26 -12.25 -10.95
C ALA A 210 22.59 -12.55 -9.58
N ALA A 211 23.22 -12.04 -8.52
CA ALA A 211 22.83 -12.22 -7.13
C ALA A 211 21.53 -11.50 -6.74
N GLY A 212 20.39 -12.02 -7.20
CA GLY A 212 19.03 -11.61 -6.79
C GLY A 212 18.38 -12.60 -5.80
N PRO A 213 17.03 -12.71 -5.82
CA PRO A 213 16.31 -13.80 -5.14
C PRO A 213 16.73 -15.19 -5.66
N ALA A 214 16.25 -16.25 -5.02
CA ALA A 214 16.42 -17.61 -5.55
C ALA A 214 15.75 -17.72 -6.94
N PRO A 215 16.42 -18.33 -7.95
CA PRO A 215 15.81 -18.54 -9.27
C PRO A 215 14.66 -19.53 -9.17
N MET A 216 13.69 -19.44 -10.09
CA MET A 216 12.56 -20.36 -10.14
C MET A 216 13.03 -21.81 -10.22
N LEU A 217 12.51 -22.69 -9.36
CA LEU A 217 12.79 -24.12 -9.39
C LEU A 217 12.22 -24.76 -10.66
N THR A 218 13.09 -25.43 -11.41
CA THR A 218 12.79 -26.11 -12.69
C THR A 218 13.43 -27.50 -12.71
N ASN A 219 12.94 -28.39 -13.57
CA ASN A 219 13.57 -29.70 -13.81
C ASN A 219 14.84 -29.66 -14.69
N PHE A 220 15.16 -28.52 -15.31
CA PHE A 220 16.35 -28.36 -16.17
C PHE A 220 17.64 -28.30 -15.35
N ALA A 221 18.73 -28.88 -15.88
CA ALA A 221 20.04 -28.72 -15.28
C ALA A 221 20.51 -27.24 -15.36
N PRO A 222 21.47 -26.82 -14.51
CA PRO A 222 22.11 -25.52 -14.62
C PRO A 222 22.71 -25.32 -16.03
N GLY A 223 22.28 -24.29 -16.75
CA GLY A 223 22.70 -24.02 -18.13
C GLY A 223 21.82 -24.62 -19.23
N GLU A 224 20.76 -25.35 -18.89
CA GLU A 224 19.83 -25.96 -19.87
C GLU A 224 18.47 -25.28 -19.92
N ARG A 225 18.28 -24.20 -19.15
CA ARG A 225 17.00 -23.48 -19.07
C ARG A 225 16.60 -22.92 -20.45
N PRO A 226 15.35 -23.14 -20.90
CA PRO A 226 14.83 -22.54 -22.12
C PRO A 226 14.91 -21.02 -22.08
N VAL A 227 15.35 -20.43 -23.18
CA VAL A 227 15.25 -19.00 -23.46
C VAL A 227 13.96 -18.77 -24.22
N ILE A 228 13.08 -17.90 -23.71
CA ILE A 228 11.81 -17.55 -24.35
C ILE A 228 11.80 -16.10 -24.84
N SER A 229 11.03 -15.84 -25.88
CA SER A 229 10.72 -14.46 -26.31
C SER A 229 9.86 -13.74 -25.27
N THR A 230 10.15 -12.47 -25.01
CA THR A 230 9.53 -11.66 -23.95
C THR A 230 9.15 -10.25 -24.43
N LEU A 231 8.15 -9.66 -23.77
CA LEU A 231 7.74 -8.26 -23.89
C LEU A 231 8.13 -7.44 -22.65
N LEU A 232 9.26 -7.76 -22.00
CA LEU A 232 9.76 -6.95 -20.89
C LEU A 232 10.24 -5.60 -21.44
N ASP A 233 9.72 -4.49 -20.91
CA ASP A 233 10.04 -3.13 -21.35
C ASP A 233 10.98 -2.41 -20.35
N MET A 234 11.97 -3.16 -19.87
CA MET A 234 13.01 -2.72 -18.93
C MET A 234 14.39 -3.09 -19.44
N ALA A 235 15.38 -2.23 -19.23
CA ALA A 235 16.77 -2.52 -19.57
C ALA A 235 17.40 -3.49 -18.56
N LEU A 236 18.20 -4.45 -19.04
CA LEU A 236 18.82 -5.49 -18.20
C LEU A 236 20.34 -5.46 -18.27
N GLU A 237 20.99 -5.77 -17.15
CA GLU A 237 22.43 -5.98 -17.09
C GLU A 237 22.77 -7.42 -17.51
N GLY A 238 23.61 -7.58 -18.53
CA GLY A 238 24.08 -8.90 -18.98
C GLY A 238 23.03 -9.78 -19.67
N GLY A 239 21.89 -9.22 -20.12
CA GLY A 239 20.82 -9.96 -20.80
C GLY A 239 20.07 -9.15 -21.85
N ASP A 240 19.33 -9.83 -22.71
CA ASP A 240 18.40 -9.23 -23.67
C ASP A 240 16.96 -9.29 -23.09
N PRO A 241 16.30 -8.15 -22.81
CA PRO A 241 14.92 -8.14 -22.29
C PRO A 241 13.88 -8.72 -23.25
N LYS A 242 14.24 -8.98 -24.52
CA LYS A 242 13.40 -9.69 -25.49
C LYS A 242 13.62 -11.20 -25.52
N ARG A 243 14.69 -11.70 -24.88
CA ARG A 243 15.09 -13.12 -24.89
C ARG A 243 15.71 -13.53 -23.55
N MET A 244 14.85 -13.92 -22.62
CA MET A 244 15.25 -14.24 -21.25
C MET A 244 15.17 -15.75 -20.95
N ALA A 245 16.11 -16.26 -20.16
CA ALA A 245 16.08 -17.63 -19.68
C ALA A 245 15.05 -17.80 -18.56
N VAL A 246 14.19 -18.82 -18.67
CA VAL A 246 13.06 -19.05 -17.77
C VAL A 246 13.52 -19.18 -16.31
N GLY A 247 12.97 -18.32 -15.46
CA GLY A 247 13.16 -18.34 -14.02
C GLY A 247 14.51 -17.84 -13.51
N LEU A 248 15.37 -17.30 -14.38
CA LEU A 248 16.61 -16.65 -13.97
C LEU A 248 16.39 -15.16 -13.68
N TRP A 249 17.13 -14.63 -12.71
CA TRP A 249 17.09 -13.22 -12.33
C TRP A 249 18.18 -12.43 -13.06
N TYR A 250 17.78 -11.29 -13.63
CA TYR A 250 18.63 -10.33 -14.31
C TYR A 250 18.53 -8.99 -13.56
N PRO A 251 19.64 -8.30 -13.23
CA PRO A 251 19.56 -6.95 -12.67
C PRO A 251 18.91 -5.99 -13.67
N VAL A 252 18.10 -5.05 -13.17
CA VAL A 252 17.57 -3.96 -13.98
C VAL A 252 18.62 -2.85 -14.06
N SER A 253 18.96 -2.44 -15.27
CA SER A 253 20.07 -1.51 -15.56
C SER A 253 19.91 -0.19 -14.82
N GLY A 254 20.97 0.23 -14.12
CA GLY A 254 20.98 1.50 -13.37
C GLY A 254 20.11 1.48 -12.10
N LEU A 255 19.55 0.33 -11.72
CA LEU A 255 18.73 0.15 -10.52
C LEU A 255 19.28 -0.99 -9.62
N PRO A 256 20.41 -0.78 -8.92
CA PRO A 256 20.95 -1.76 -7.97
C PRO A 256 19.89 -2.31 -7.00
N GLY A 257 19.85 -3.62 -6.79
CA GLY A 257 18.84 -4.25 -5.92
C GLY A 257 17.46 -4.46 -6.55
N VAL A 258 17.23 -4.04 -7.79
CA VAL A 258 16.03 -4.38 -8.59
C VAL A 258 16.40 -5.46 -9.60
N PHE A 259 15.60 -6.51 -9.67
CA PHE A 259 15.83 -7.67 -10.53
C PHE A 259 14.56 -8.03 -11.29
N ALA A 260 14.70 -8.42 -12.56
CA ALA A 260 13.61 -8.95 -13.38
C ALA A 260 13.81 -10.44 -13.69
N SER A 261 12.71 -11.18 -13.79
CA SER A 261 12.67 -12.55 -14.28
C SER A 261 11.43 -12.80 -15.12
N THR A 262 11.48 -13.80 -16.00
CA THR A 262 10.34 -14.27 -16.79
C THR A 262 10.04 -15.73 -16.47
N PHE A 263 8.80 -16.17 -16.62
CA PHE A 263 8.42 -17.58 -16.42
C PHE A 263 7.31 -18.03 -17.37
N GLN A 264 7.21 -19.35 -17.54
CA GLN A 264 5.99 -20.03 -17.96
C GLN A 264 5.72 -21.17 -16.96
N PRO A 265 4.49 -21.34 -16.43
CA PRO A 265 4.24 -22.32 -15.37
C PRO A 265 4.48 -23.79 -15.80
N ARG A 266 4.48 -24.12 -17.09
CA ARG A 266 4.89 -25.45 -17.62
C ARG A 266 6.31 -25.88 -17.26
N TYR A 267 7.18 -24.94 -16.88
CA TYR A 267 8.58 -25.20 -16.55
C TYR A 267 8.87 -25.28 -15.05
N ILE A 268 7.86 -25.13 -14.20
CA ILE A 268 7.96 -25.34 -12.75
C ILE A 268 8.39 -26.79 -12.48
N ALA A 269 9.32 -27.00 -11.54
CA ALA A 269 9.78 -28.33 -11.17
C ALA A 269 8.64 -29.25 -10.67
N ASP A 270 8.73 -30.54 -11.00
CA ASP A 270 7.74 -31.53 -10.55
C ASP A 270 7.63 -31.60 -9.03
N ALA A 271 8.76 -31.46 -8.32
CA ALA A 271 8.79 -31.42 -6.86
C ALA A 271 7.99 -30.25 -6.25
N VAL A 272 7.81 -29.13 -6.99
CA VAL A 272 6.95 -28.01 -6.57
C VAL A 272 5.49 -28.29 -6.94
N MET A 273 5.24 -28.81 -8.13
CA MET A 273 3.88 -29.17 -8.58
C MET A 273 3.23 -30.25 -7.71
N GLN A 274 4.02 -31.23 -7.28
CA GLN A 274 3.65 -32.34 -6.40
C GLN A 274 3.92 -32.05 -4.90
N GLY A 275 4.50 -30.88 -4.59
CA GLY A 275 4.84 -30.46 -3.24
C GLY A 275 3.62 -30.11 -2.36
N PRO A 276 3.86 -29.78 -1.08
CA PRO A 276 2.82 -29.60 -0.07
C PRO A 276 1.75 -28.55 -0.41
N GLY A 277 0.61 -28.67 0.25
CA GLY A 277 -0.62 -27.91 0.03
C GLY A 277 -1.35 -28.27 -1.27
N VAL A 278 -2.55 -27.70 -1.46
CA VAL A 278 -3.49 -28.13 -2.51
C VAL A 278 -3.68 -27.03 -3.55
N ALA A 279 -3.34 -27.35 -4.81
CA ALA A 279 -3.57 -26.50 -5.97
C ALA A 279 -4.25 -27.32 -7.09
N ASN A 280 -5.02 -26.66 -7.97
CA ASN A 280 -5.58 -27.31 -9.15
C ASN A 280 -4.48 -27.60 -10.18
N ARG A 281 -4.69 -28.62 -11.02
CA ARG A 281 -3.83 -28.87 -12.20
C ARG A 281 -3.93 -27.70 -13.16
N LEU A 282 -2.80 -27.35 -13.79
CA LEU A 282 -2.73 -26.26 -14.76
C LEU A 282 -3.22 -26.74 -16.13
N ASP A 283 -4.02 -25.93 -16.80
CA ASP A 283 -4.36 -26.17 -18.21
C ASP A 283 -3.23 -25.72 -19.17
N GLY A 284 -3.29 -26.15 -20.43
CA GLY A 284 -2.24 -25.84 -21.41
C GLY A 284 -2.07 -24.36 -21.75
N ILE A 285 -3.09 -23.53 -21.47
CA ILE A 285 -3.09 -22.08 -21.72
C ILE A 285 -2.36 -21.38 -20.56
N GLU A 286 -2.79 -21.59 -19.31
CA GLU A 286 -2.10 -20.97 -18.16
C GLU A 286 -0.70 -21.55 -17.95
N ALA A 287 -0.47 -22.83 -18.29
CA ALA A 287 0.87 -23.41 -18.32
C ALA A 287 1.77 -22.81 -19.43
N GLY A 288 1.19 -22.26 -20.50
CA GLY A 288 1.92 -21.58 -21.58
C GLY A 288 2.06 -20.08 -21.46
N ALA A 289 1.35 -19.47 -20.52
CA ALA A 289 1.34 -18.03 -20.33
C ALA A 289 2.72 -17.53 -19.87
N THR A 290 3.32 -16.61 -20.63
CA THR A 290 4.52 -15.89 -20.21
C THR A 290 4.12 -14.85 -19.15
N GLY A 291 4.75 -14.91 -17.99
CA GLY A 291 4.61 -13.91 -16.93
C GLY A 291 5.97 -13.34 -16.50
N TYR A 292 5.92 -12.28 -15.70
CA TYR A 292 7.11 -11.54 -15.26
C TYR A 292 7.13 -11.40 -13.75
N MET A 293 8.31 -11.42 -13.16
CA MET A 293 8.55 -11.15 -11.75
C MET A 293 9.54 -9.99 -11.61
N ILE A 294 9.25 -9.02 -10.76
CA ILE A 294 10.20 -7.96 -10.36
C ILE A 294 10.49 -8.12 -8.87
N GLY A 295 11.75 -8.40 -8.53
CA GLY A 295 12.24 -8.55 -7.16
C GLY A 295 12.94 -7.28 -6.68
N PHE A 296 12.57 -6.80 -5.50
CA PHE A 296 13.17 -5.66 -4.81
C PHE A 296 13.89 -6.14 -3.54
N ASP A 297 15.21 -5.88 -3.44
CA ASP A 297 15.98 -6.11 -2.22
C ASP A 297 15.56 -5.11 -1.12
N MET A 298 14.78 -5.56 -0.15
CA MET A 298 14.27 -4.70 0.92
C MET A 298 15.36 -4.27 1.92
N GLY A 299 16.59 -4.76 1.80
CA GLY A 299 17.76 -4.17 2.44
C GLY A 299 18.07 -2.76 1.91
N GLN A 300 17.79 -2.49 0.65
CA GLN A 300 18.13 -1.24 -0.05
C GLN A 300 16.95 -0.25 -0.18
N PHE A 301 15.72 -0.70 0.06
CA PHE A 301 14.52 0.10 -0.14
C PHE A 301 13.66 0.23 1.11
N ASP A 302 13.06 1.40 1.25
CA ASP A 302 11.84 1.60 2.03
C ASP A 302 10.64 1.42 1.09
N ILE A 303 9.48 1.12 1.67
CA ILE A 303 8.21 1.01 0.94
C ILE A 303 7.15 1.84 1.66
N GLY A 304 6.28 2.46 0.88
CA GLY A 304 5.07 3.10 1.36
C GLY A 304 3.84 2.71 0.54
N PHE A 305 2.70 3.13 1.05
CA PHE A 305 1.38 2.95 0.45
C PHE A 305 0.68 4.31 0.42
N ALA A 306 -0.11 4.57 -0.62
CA ALA A 306 -0.97 5.75 -0.71
C ALA A 306 -2.33 5.37 -1.30
N VAL A 307 -3.41 5.83 -0.66
CA VAL A 307 -4.79 5.60 -1.10
C VAL A 307 -5.14 6.57 -2.22
N GLY A 308 -5.81 6.07 -3.26
CA GLY A 308 -6.29 6.85 -4.40
C GLY A 308 -7.27 7.94 -4.01
N THR A 309 -7.50 8.92 -4.90
CA THR A 309 -8.51 9.97 -4.64
C THR A 309 -9.92 9.42 -4.42
N ASP A 310 -10.21 8.26 -5.02
CA ASP A 310 -11.52 7.60 -4.99
C ASP A 310 -11.47 6.15 -4.47
N HIS A 311 -10.40 5.40 -4.77
CA HIS A 311 -10.30 3.97 -4.49
C HIS A 311 -9.09 3.56 -3.65
N PRO A 312 -9.28 2.60 -2.72
CA PRO A 312 -10.55 2.03 -2.27
C PRO A 312 -11.39 3.03 -1.46
N ALA A 313 -12.66 3.23 -1.84
CA ALA A 313 -13.64 4.00 -1.07
C ALA A 313 -13.88 3.40 0.34
N LEU A 314 -14.54 4.13 1.26
CA LEU A 314 -14.78 3.65 2.63
C LEU A 314 -16.20 3.05 2.87
N GLY A 315 -17.14 3.28 1.96
CA GLY A 315 -18.51 2.78 2.07
C GLY A 315 -18.66 1.26 1.93
N TRP A 316 -19.90 0.77 2.00
CA TRP A 316 -20.22 -0.64 1.80
C TRP A 316 -19.91 -1.12 0.37
N SER A 317 -19.19 -2.24 0.26
CA SER A 317 -19.18 -3.05 -0.97
C SER A 317 -20.59 -3.58 -1.25
N PRO A 318 -21.01 -3.73 -2.52
CA PRO A 318 -22.27 -4.40 -2.84
C PRO A 318 -22.19 -5.92 -2.62
N ARG A 319 -20.99 -6.51 -2.50
CA ARG A 319 -20.79 -7.97 -2.46
C ARG A 319 -21.41 -8.69 -1.24
N PRO A 320 -21.21 -8.23 0.02
CA PRO A 320 -21.75 -8.97 1.16
C PRO A 320 -23.27 -8.87 1.24
N PRO A 321 -23.98 -9.89 1.74
CA PRO A 321 -25.42 -9.85 1.98
C PRO A 321 -25.89 -8.62 2.75
N TRP A 322 -27.16 -8.20 2.55
CA TRP A 322 -27.69 -7.00 3.23
C TRP A 322 -27.82 -7.21 4.75
N ASN A 323 -28.10 -8.44 5.20
CA ASN A 323 -28.31 -8.78 6.61
C ASN A 323 -27.02 -8.75 7.45
N VAL A 324 -25.84 -8.74 6.84
CA VAL A 324 -24.56 -8.55 7.57
C VAL A 324 -24.19 -7.07 7.76
N ARG A 325 -25.04 -6.14 7.31
CA ARG A 325 -24.83 -4.69 7.41
C ARG A 325 -25.72 -4.13 8.53
N PRO A 326 -25.17 -3.73 9.69
CA PRO A 326 -25.97 -3.20 10.78
C PRO A 326 -26.73 -1.94 10.36
N LYS A 327 -28.00 -1.85 10.75
CA LYS A 327 -28.91 -0.77 10.35
C LYS A 327 -28.32 0.60 10.74
N GLY A 328 -28.23 1.51 9.77
CA GLY A 328 -27.74 2.87 9.97
C GLY A 328 -26.21 3.06 9.93
N LEU A 329 -25.41 2.00 9.73
CA LEU A 329 -23.98 2.16 9.48
C LEU A 329 -23.71 2.62 8.04
N PRO A 330 -23.00 3.74 7.82
CA PRO A 330 -22.78 4.29 6.48
C PRO A 330 -21.73 3.50 5.67
N GLY A 331 -20.90 2.69 6.34
CA GLY A 331 -19.95 1.73 5.77
C GLY A 331 -19.55 0.69 6.83
N PRO A 332 -18.73 -0.32 6.48
CA PRO A 332 -18.38 -1.44 7.36
C PRO A 332 -17.75 -0.99 8.69
N ASP A 333 -16.94 0.06 8.65
CA ASP A 333 -16.21 0.58 9.82
C ASP A 333 -16.96 1.73 10.53
N GLY A 334 -18.17 2.06 10.07
CA GLY A 334 -18.97 3.18 10.58
C GLY A 334 -18.75 4.52 9.86
N VAL A 335 -17.87 4.57 8.86
CA VAL A 335 -17.59 5.72 7.98
C VAL A 335 -17.94 5.38 6.52
N ARG A 336 -18.19 6.38 5.66
CA ARG A 336 -18.35 6.17 4.19
C ARG A 336 -17.35 6.95 3.32
N ASN A 337 -16.69 7.93 3.92
CA ASN A 337 -15.81 8.92 3.31
C ASN A 337 -14.70 9.25 4.30
N ALA A 338 -13.54 9.68 3.78
CA ALA A 338 -12.39 10.05 4.60
C ALA A 338 -12.48 11.49 5.16
N ASP A 339 -13.54 12.24 4.86
CA ASP A 339 -13.66 13.66 5.20
C ASP A 339 -13.46 13.90 6.71
N PRO A 340 -12.65 14.91 7.11
CA PRO A 340 -12.02 15.94 6.27
C PRO A 340 -10.61 15.60 5.74
N LEU A 341 -10.17 14.34 5.82
CA LEU A 341 -8.87 13.91 5.29
C LEU A 341 -8.91 13.81 3.76
N VAL A 342 -7.74 14.06 3.15
CA VAL A 342 -7.57 14.12 1.69
C VAL A 342 -6.63 13.00 1.23
N MET A 343 -7.18 12.05 0.49
CA MET A 343 -6.45 10.99 -0.22
C MET A 343 -6.04 11.49 -1.60
N LEU A 344 -4.88 11.05 -2.11
CA LEU A 344 -4.26 11.66 -3.30
C LEU A 344 -3.83 10.68 -4.39
N GLY A 345 -3.67 9.37 -4.10
CA GLY A 345 -3.15 8.40 -5.07
C GLY A 345 -1.81 8.83 -5.67
N MET A 346 -0.93 9.40 -4.85
CA MET A 346 0.26 10.11 -5.31
C MET A 346 1.35 10.10 -4.24
N VAL A 347 2.58 9.84 -4.65
CA VAL A 347 3.77 9.97 -3.80
C VAL A 347 3.99 11.45 -3.47
N ASN A 348 4.42 11.74 -2.24
CA ASN A 348 4.72 13.11 -1.84
C ASN A 348 5.98 13.62 -2.60
N PRO A 349 5.95 14.83 -3.19
CA PRO A 349 7.07 15.40 -3.95
C PRO A 349 8.43 15.34 -3.24
N GLU A 350 8.47 15.51 -1.91
CA GLU A 350 9.71 15.49 -1.09
C GLU A 350 10.42 14.13 -1.07
N ILE A 351 9.71 13.04 -1.42
CA ILE A 351 10.27 11.68 -1.51
C ILE A 351 10.13 11.06 -2.91
N ALA A 352 9.53 11.79 -3.84
CA ALA A 352 9.34 11.37 -5.23
C ALA A 352 10.66 11.34 -6.02
N ASP A 353 11.66 12.13 -5.59
CA ASP A 353 13.03 12.08 -6.09
C ASP A 353 13.74 10.76 -5.74
N ARG A 354 13.48 10.22 -4.55
CA ARG A 354 14.00 8.94 -4.05
C ARG A 354 13.21 7.73 -4.55
N ALA A 355 12.08 7.93 -5.24
CA ALA A 355 11.26 6.84 -5.76
C ALA A 355 12.02 6.02 -6.82
N VAL A 356 11.96 4.71 -6.68
CA VAL A 356 12.58 3.72 -7.59
C VAL A 356 11.52 2.90 -8.32
N ALA A 357 10.35 2.69 -7.71
CA ALA A 357 9.24 2.02 -8.37
C ALA A 357 7.88 2.47 -7.83
N THR A 358 6.84 2.35 -8.65
CA THR A 358 5.44 2.29 -8.19
C THR A 358 4.72 1.12 -8.83
N PHE A 359 3.73 0.57 -8.12
CA PHE A 359 2.80 -0.40 -8.68
C PHE A 359 1.42 -0.30 -8.03
N THR A 360 0.37 -0.65 -8.77
CA THR A 360 -1.00 -0.63 -8.26
C THR A 360 -1.17 -1.62 -7.11
N ALA A 361 -1.84 -1.19 -6.04
CA ALA A 361 -1.96 -1.96 -4.81
C ALA A 361 -3.12 -2.97 -4.86
N GLY A 362 -4.30 -2.61 -4.35
CA GLY A 362 -5.36 -3.59 -4.10
C GLY A 362 -6.69 -3.28 -4.75
N PHE A 363 -7.66 -4.15 -4.50
CA PHE A 363 -9.00 -4.05 -5.09
C PHE A 363 -9.74 -2.77 -4.66
N LYS A 364 -10.50 -2.18 -5.60
CA LYS A 364 -11.56 -1.19 -5.28
C LYS A 364 -12.54 -1.74 -4.24
N ARG A 365 -13.15 -0.87 -3.42
CA ARG A 365 -14.13 -1.27 -2.38
C ARG A 365 -15.27 -2.15 -2.91
N GLN A 366 -15.74 -1.88 -4.12
CA GLN A 366 -16.77 -2.69 -4.81
C GLN A 366 -16.39 -4.17 -5.02
N HIS A 367 -15.11 -4.51 -4.89
CA HIS A 367 -14.57 -5.87 -5.05
C HIS A 367 -13.83 -6.37 -3.79
N GLY A 368 -13.33 -5.46 -2.94
CA GLY A 368 -12.66 -5.74 -1.68
C GLY A 368 -13.60 -6.13 -0.52
N ALA A 369 -14.48 -7.11 -0.74
CA ALA A 369 -15.29 -7.79 0.27
C ALA A 369 -15.82 -9.12 -0.30
N PHE A 370 -16.21 -10.05 0.57
CA PHE A 370 -16.63 -11.40 0.18
C PHE A 370 -18.07 -11.41 -0.33
N LYS A 371 -18.29 -12.05 -1.49
CA LYS A 371 -19.63 -12.30 -2.05
C LYS A 371 -20.20 -13.67 -1.66
N TYR A 372 -19.31 -14.65 -1.46
CA TYR A 372 -19.65 -16.05 -1.24
C TYR A 372 -18.78 -16.66 -0.13
N GLY A 373 -19.19 -17.83 0.35
CA GLY A 373 -18.53 -18.52 1.46
C GLY A 373 -18.89 -17.96 2.84
N ASP A 374 -18.33 -18.60 3.86
CA ASP A 374 -18.39 -18.21 5.27
C ASP A 374 -18.02 -16.75 5.51
N MET A 375 -16.92 -16.27 4.92
CA MET A 375 -16.42 -14.91 5.13
C MET A 375 -17.34 -13.81 4.59
N ALA A 376 -18.33 -14.13 3.75
CA ALA A 376 -19.38 -13.17 3.38
C ALA A 376 -20.39 -12.92 4.51
N GLY A 377 -20.53 -13.86 5.47
CA GLY A 377 -21.58 -13.89 6.50
C GLY A 377 -21.26 -13.19 7.82
N PHE A 378 -19.99 -12.87 8.10
CA PHE A 378 -19.55 -12.26 9.37
C PHE A 378 -18.45 -11.21 9.15
N ASN A 379 -18.03 -10.51 10.21
CA ASN A 379 -17.09 -9.38 10.14
C ASN A 379 -17.43 -8.39 9.01
N TYR A 380 -18.73 -8.08 8.89
CA TYR A 380 -19.27 -7.17 7.87
C TYR A 380 -18.95 -7.60 6.42
N GLY A 381 -18.71 -8.90 6.18
CA GLY A 381 -18.32 -9.46 4.88
C GLY A 381 -16.82 -9.40 4.57
N HIS A 382 -15.96 -9.29 5.60
CA HIS A 382 -14.49 -9.18 5.49
C HIS A 382 -14.07 -8.17 4.42
N HIS A 383 -14.50 -6.93 4.64
CA HIS A 383 -14.07 -5.79 3.86
C HIS A 383 -12.55 -5.61 3.99
N TYR A 384 -11.86 -5.42 2.87
CA TYR A 384 -10.39 -5.38 2.87
C TYR A 384 -9.90 -4.09 3.55
N GLY A 385 -9.23 -4.22 4.69
CA GLY A 385 -8.71 -3.11 5.48
C GLY A 385 -7.50 -2.41 4.86
N PHE A 386 -7.27 -1.17 5.28
CA PHE A 386 -6.07 -0.41 4.92
C PHE A 386 -5.81 0.78 5.85
N ILE A 387 -4.52 1.06 6.00
CA ILE A 387 -3.92 2.10 6.85
C ILE A 387 -2.88 2.82 5.99
N GLU A 388 -2.98 4.16 5.89
CA GLU A 388 -1.99 5.01 5.23
C GLU A 388 -1.37 5.93 6.28
N LYS A 389 -0.03 6.05 6.30
CA LYS A 389 0.71 6.96 7.19
C LYS A 389 0.31 6.83 8.67
N GLY A 390 0.00 5.61 9.11
CA GLY A 390 -0.46 5.29 10.48
C GLY A 390 -1.92 5.59 10.79
N VAL A 391 -2.70 6.08 9.81
CA VAL A 391 -4.10 6.48 9.95
C VAL A 391 -5.00 5.37 9.43
N VAL A 392 -5.91 4.86 10.27
CA VAL A 392 -6.82 3.77 9.93
C VAL A 392 -7.97 4.32 9.10
N LEU A 393 -8.01 3.94 7.83
CA LEU A 393 -9.06 4.36 6.90
C LEU A 393 -10.12 3.25 6.73
N SER A 394 -9.70 1.99 6.81
CA SER A 394 -10.60 0.84 6.95
C SER A 394 -9.95 -0.22 7.83
N LYS A 395 -10.70 -0.84 8.75
CA LYS A 395 -10.13 -1.74 9.76
C LYS A 395 -9.53 -2.99 9.14
N LEU A 396 -8.43 -3.47 9.70
CA LEU A 396 -7.84 -4.76 9.35
C LEU A 396 -8.69 -5.89 9.95
N TRP A 397 -9.05 -6.88 9.14
CA TRP A 397 -9.84 -8.03 9.58
C TRP A 397 -9.01 -9.32 9.60
N PRO A 398 -9.19 -10.19 10.62
CA PRO A 398 -8.52 -11.49 10.66
C PRO A 398 -8.86 -12.39 9.46
N GLY A 399 -7.94 -13.29 9.11
CA GLY A 399 -8.09 -14.22 7.99
C GLY A 399 -7.81 -13.61 6.61
N LEU A 400 -7.33 -12.37 6.53
CA LEU A 400 -6.99 -11.71 5.28
C LEU A 400 -5.48 -11.48 5.12
N SER A 401 -4.99 -11.74 3.91
CA SER A 401 -3.62 -11.42 3.48
C SER A 401 -3.35 -9.95 3.64
N THR A 402 -2.30 -9.60 4.39
CA THR A 402 -1.96 -8.22 4.73
C THR A 402 -0.48 -7.98 4.50
N LEU A 403 -0.15 -7.05 3.60
CA LEU A 403 1.18 -6.44 3.49
C LEU A 403 1.19 -5.19 4.38
N TYR A 404 2.15 -5.11 5.30
CA TYR A 404 2.29 -3.97 6.21
C TYR A 404 3.74 -3.68 6.55
N ALA A 405 4.03 -2.40 6.79
CA ALA A 405 5.29 -1.96 7.37
C ALA A 405 5.07 -1.34 8.76
N LEU A 406 6.10 -1.43 9.59
CA LEU A 406 6.13 -0.81 10.91
C LEU A 406 6.98 0.47 10.91
N THR A 407 6.89 1.26 11.97
CA THR A 407 7.67 2.51 12.17
C THR A 407 9.17 2.30 12.33
N ASP A 408 9.62 1.06 12.53
CA ASP A 408 11.03 0.65 12.53
C ASP A 408 11.56 0.29 11.12
N GLY A 409 10.74 0.46 10.07
CA GLY A 409 11.11 0.14 8.69
C GLY A 409 11.02 -1.34 8.32
N SER A 410 10.60 -2.22 9.24
CA SER A 410 10.40 -3.63 8.93
C SER A 410 9.14 -3.87 8.09
N LEU A 411 9.29 -4.64 7.00
CA LEU A 411 8.21 -5.06 6.09
C LEU A 411 7.81 -6.52 6.36
N HIS A 412 6.51 -6.78 6.43
CA HIS A 412 5.95 -8.11 6.67
C HIS A 412 4.72 -8.36 5.77
N MET A 413 4.53 -9.62 5.41
CA MET A 413 3.33 -10.10 4.73
C MET A 413 2.84 -11.37 5.44
N LYS A 414 1.57 -11.39 5.87
CA LYS A 414 0.95 -12.56 6.54
C LYS A 414 -0.57 -12.50 6.49
N THR A 415 -1.22 -13.61 6.86
CA THR A 415 -2.64 -13.64 7.19
C THR A 415 -2.84 -12.92 8.52
N TRP A 416 -3.67 -11.87 8.55
CA TRP A 416 -3.91 -11.09 9.77
C TRP A 416 -4.62 -11.91 10.84
N THR A 417 -4.27 -11.70 12.10
CA THR A 417 -4.92 -12.30 13.26
C THR A 417 -5.37 -11.22 14.22
N LYS A 418 -6.31 -11.53 15.12
CA LYS A 418 -6.77 -10.58 16.15
C LYS A 418 -5.66 -10.15 17.11
N ALA A 419 -4.62 -10.97 17.29
CA ALA A 419 -3.48 -10.61 18.13
C ALA A 419 -2.60 -9.52 17.49
N ASP A 420 -2.57 -9.45 16.15
CA ASP A 420 -1.80 -8.45 15.42
C ASP A 420 -2.36 -7.03 15.58
N ASP A 421 -3.60 -6.86 16.08
CA ASP A 421 -4.16 -5.55 16.45
C ASP A 421 -3.30 -4.80 17.49
N ALA A 422 -2.45 -5.51 18.24
CA ALA A 422 -1.45 -4.90 19.14
C ALA A 422 -0.37 -4.11 18.38
N LEU A 423 -0.18 -4.36 17.07
CA LEU A 423 0.77 -3.65 16.20
C LEU A 423 0.20 -2.33 15.66
N LEU A 424 -1.12 -2.10 15.72
CA LEU A 424 -1.77 -0.89 15.19
C LEU A 424 -1.08 0.44 15.57
N PRO A 425 -0.56 0.66 16.80
CA PRO A 425 0.14 1.91 17.15
C PRO A 425 1.45 2.11 16.38
N ARG A 426 2.06 1.03 15.86
CA ARG A 426 3.36 1.01 15.18
C ARG A 426 3.27 0.82 13.67
N ILE A 427 2.08 0.62 13.10
CA ILE A 427 1.93 0.45 11.65
C ILE A 427 2.15 1.78 10.94
N SER A 428 3.08 1.83 9.98
CA SER A 428 3.28 2.97 9.09
C SER A 428 2.33 2.90 7.89
N PHE A 429 2.11 1.70 7.34
CA PHE A 429 0.99 1.39 6.46
C PHE A 429 0.59 -0.09 6.54
N ALA A 430 -0.64 -0.41 6.17
CA ALA A 430 -1.10 -1.78 5.96
C ALA A 430 -2.14 -1.83 4.83
N ARG A 431 -2.17 -2.90 4.05
CA ARG A 431 -3.16 -3.13 3.01
C ARG A 431 -3.52 -4.60 2.93
N GLN A 432 -4.81 -4.90 3.06
CA GLN A 432 -5.32 -6.26 2.91
C GLN A 432 -5.81 -6.52 1.48
N ASN A 433 -5.65 -7.75 0.98
CA ASN A 433 -6.31 -8.21 -0.26
C ASN A 433 -6.69 -9.69 -0.17
N GLY A 434 -7.94 -9.98 0.23
CA GLY A 434 -8.50 -11.33 0.19
C GLY A 434 -7.77 -12.33 1.08
N VAL A 435 -7.91 -13.61 0.74
CA VAL A 435 -7.20 -14.72 1.40
C VAL A 435 -5.81 -14.97 0.76
N PRO A 436 -4.92 -15.70 1.44
CA PRO A 436 -3.59 -16.07 0.93
C PRO A 436 -3.62 -16.79 -0.43
N ILE A 437 -2.64 -16.45 -1.27
CA ILE A 437 -2.19 -17.30 -2.38
C ILE A 437 -1.21 -18.35 -1.84
N LEU A 438 -0.27 -17.92 -0.98
CA LEU A 438 0.55 -18.80 -0.15
C LEU A 438 0.51 -18.36 1.32
N GLU A 439 0.49 -19.33 2.23
CA GLU A 439 0.79 -19.14 3.65
C GLU A 439 2.14 -19.77 4.00
N PHE A 440 2.81 -19.22 5.01
CA PHE A 440 4.03 -19.80 5.54
C PHE A 440 3.68 -20.99 6.46
N ASP A 441 4.19 -22.17 6.12
CA ASP A 441 4.10 -23.37 6.95
C ASP A 441 5.36 -23.50 7.83
N PRO A 442 5.24 -23.35 9.16
CA PRO A 442 6.38 -23.47 10.07
C PRO A 442 6.89 -24.91 10.25
N GLU A 443 6.14 -25.94 9.84
CA GLU A 443 6.60 -27.33 9.90
C GLU A 443 7.56 -27.67 8.75
N THR A 444 7.39 -27.03 7.59
CA THR A 444 8.23 -27.26 6.40
C THR A 444 9.17 -26.09 6.05
N ASP A 445 9.07 -24.95 6.74
CA ASP A 445 9.77 -23.68 6.44
C ASP A 445 9.53 -23.20 4.98
N MET A 446 8.34 -23.51 4.44
CA MET A 446 7.97 -23.25 3.05
C MET A 446 6.66 -22.46 2.94
N GLY A 447 6.52 -21.67 1.87
CA GLY A 447 5.20 -21.21 1.44
C GLY A 447 4.39 -22.37 0.86
N VAL A 448 3.15 -22.56 1.33
CA VAL A 448 2.19 -23.57 0.85
C VAL A 448 0.91 -22.91 0.31
N PRO A 449 0.23 -23.47 -0.72
CA PRO A 449 -1.04 -22.97 -1.22
C PRO A 449 -2.06 -22.76 -0.10
N GLY A 450 -2.60 -21.54 0.01
CA GLY A 450 -3.61 -21.21 1.01
C GLY A 450 -4.87 -22.08 0.87
N ASP A 451 -5.57 -22.33 1.97
CA ASP A 451 -6.67 -23.30 2.08
C ASP A 451 -7.82 -23.10 1.05
N ARG A 452 -7.92 -21.90 0.48
CA ARG A 452 -8.95 -21.46 -0.46
C ARG A 452 -8.46 -21.32 -1.90
N VAL A 453 -7.20 -21.55 -2.22
CA VAL A 453 -6.64 -21.41 -3.59
C VAL A 453 -7.45 -22.16 -4.66
N THR A 454 -8.00 -23.33 -4.32
CA THR A 454 -8.85 -24.14 -5.22
C THR A 454 -10.35 -23.83 -5.13
N LYS A 455 -10.78 -22.97 -4.19
CA LYS A 455 -12.20 -22.72 -3.85
C LYS A 455 -12.67 -21.37 -4.40
N TRP A 456 -13.20 -21.33 -5.62
CA TRP A 456 -13.58 -20.09 -6.34
C TRP A 456 -14.34 -19.07 -5.49
N GLY A 457 -15.51 -19.46 -4.97
CA GLY A 457 -16.37 -18.60 -4.14
C GLY A 457 -15.76 -18.26 -2.77
N PRO A 458 -15.41 -19.26 -1.94
CA PRO A 458 -14.85 -19.03 -0.60
C PRO A 458 -13.48 -18.34 -0.56
N GLY A 459 -12.70 -18.35 -1.64
CA GLY A 459 -11.49 -17.55 -1.80
C GLY A 459 -11.73 -16.14 -2.35
N ASN A 460 -12.99 -15.79 -2.66
CA ASN A 460 -13.39 -14.53 -3.30
C ASN A 460 -12.61 -14.22 -4.60
N TRP A 461 -12.15 -15.27 -5.29
CA TRP A 461 -11.28 -15.14 -6.46
C TRP A 461 -12.08 -14.53 -7.62
N SER A 462 -11.85 -13.24 -7.85
CA SER A 462 -12.49 -12.55 -8.98
C SER A 462 -11.99 -13.15 -10.30
N GLY A 463 -12.89 -13.24 -11.27
CA GLY A 463 -12.58 -13.56 -12.67
C GLY A 463 -12.52 -12.31 -13.54
N SER A 464 -12.38 -12.51 -14.84
CA SER A 464 -12.20 -11.53 -15.91
C SER A 464 -13.49 -10.76 -16.32
N ALA A 465 -13.46 -10.19 -17.54
CA ALA A 465 -14.62 -10.05 -18.41
C ALA A 465 -15.39 -11.38 -18.56
N LYS A 466 -16.68 -11.39 -18.90
CA LYS A 466 -17.51 -12.64 -18.91
C LYS A 466 -17.68 -13.39 -17.54
N ALA A 467 -16.75 -13.26 -16.57
CA ALA A 467 -16.55 -14.02 -15.30
C ALA A 467 -15.67 -15.29 -15.36
N GLU A 468 -14.70 -15.37 -16.28
CA GLU A 468 -13.76 -16.52 -16.35
C GLU A 468 -12.68 -16.43 -15.26
N LEU A 469 -12.35 -17.55 -14.61
CA LEU A 469 -11.38 -17.56 -13.51
C LEU A 469 -9.93 -17.28 -13.98
N ARG A 470 -9.58 -17.72 -15.19
CA ARG A 470 -8.28 -17.48 -15.81
C ARG A 470 -8.27 -16.06 -16.40
N THR A 471 -7.34 -15.21 -15.96
CA THR A 471 -7.28 -13.80 -16.34
C THR A 471 -5.93 -13.16 -16.06
N LEU A 472 -5.71 -11.94 -16.55
CA LEU A 472 -4.59 -11.07 -16.19
C LEU A 472 -4.61 -10.77 -14.69
N ARG A 473 -3.55 -11.13 -13.96
CA ARG A 473 -3.45 -10.93 -12.50
C ARG A 473 -2.13 -10.30 -12.11
N ALA A 474 -2.16 -9.48 -11.06
CA ALA A 474 -0.97 -9.13 -10.29
C ALA A 474 -0.98 -9.82 -8.92
N GLY A 475 0.20 -10.06 -8.37
CA GLY A 475 0.39 -10.56 -7.01
C GLY A 475 1.66 -9.99 -6.40
N ALA A 476 1.79 -10.11 -5.08
CA ALA A 476 3.03 -9.84 -4.36
C ALA A 476 3.38 -11.02 -3.48
N CYS A 477 4.67 -11.34 -3.36
CA CYS A 477 5.17 -12.33 -2.42
C CYS A 477 6.36 -11.78 -1.62
N MET A 478 6.62 -12.40 -0.47
CA MET A 478 7.87 -12.26 0.25
C MET A 478 8.76 -13.48 -0.02
N ALA A 479 10.05 -13.25 -0.20
CA ALA A 479 11.06 -14.31 -0.34
C ALA A 479 12.32 -13.96 0.46
N ARG A 480 13.18 -14.94 0.73
CA ARG A 480 14.45 -14.75 1.44
C ARG A 480 15.58 -15.36 0.63
N ALA A 481 16.65 -14.61 0.41
CA ALA A 481 17.89 -15.11 -0.18
C ALA A 481 19.06 -14.27 0.33
N GLN A 482 20.25 -14.87 0.43
CA GLN A 482 21.50 -14.16 0.73
C GLN A 482 21.47 -13.28 2.00
N GLY A 483 20.66 -13.65 3.00
CA GLY A 483 20.50 -12.90 4.25
C GLY A 483 19.58 -11.67 4.18
N THR A 484 19.03 -11.33 3.01
CA THR A 484 18.03 -10.24 2.85
C THR A 484 16.62 -10.78 2.56
N ARG A 485 15.62 -9.90 2.71
CA ARG A 485 14.23 -10.12 2.30
C ARG A 485 14.00 -9.46 0.95
N TYR A 486 13.34 -10.19 0.05
CA TYR A 486 12.86 -9.64 -1.21
C TYR A 486 11.34 -9.48 -1.17
N LEU A 487 10.86 -8.33 -1.63
CA LEU A 487 9.48 -8.17 -2.07
C LEU A 487 9.45 -8.46 -3.57
N ILE A 488 8.65 -9.43 -3.99
CA ILE A 488 8.52 -9.80 -5.41
C ILE A 488 7.13 -9.42 -5.89
N TYR A 489 7.06 -8.56 -6.90
CA TYR A 489 5.84 -8.31 -7.67
C TYR A 489 5.75 -9.31 -8.83
N GLY A 490 4.60 -9.96 -8.99
CA GLY A 490 4.35 -10.91 -10.07
C GLY A 490 3.22 -10.47 -10.99
N TYR A 491 3.51 -10.39 -12.29
CA TYR A 491 2.54 -10.17 -13.37
C TYR A 491 2.28 -11.47 -14.11
N PHE A 492 1.01 -11.85 -14.19
CA PHE A 492 0.55 -13.06 -14.85
C PHE A 492 -0.36 -12.65 -16.00
N SER A 493 0.15 -12.73 -17.24
CA SER A 493 -0.58 -12.40 -18.47
C SER A 493 -1.94 -13.12 -18.55
N THR A 494 -1.96 -14.40 -18.18
CA THR A 494 -3.19 -15.08 -17.75
C THR A 494 -2.91 -16.19 -16.74
N ALA A 495 -3.67 -16.25 -15.64
CA ALA A 495 -3.52 -17.28 -14.61
C ALA A 495 -4.80 -17.54 -13.80
N THR A 496 -4.92 -18.75 -13.24
CA THR A 496 -5.76 -19.03 -12.06
C THR A 496 -4.97 -18.78 -10.75
N PRO A 497 -5.63 -18.70 -9.59
CA PRO A 497 -4.94 -18.67 -8.29
C PRO A 497 -4.01 -19.88 -8.05
N SER A 498 -4.31 -21.05 -8.66
CA SER A 498 -3.47 -22.25 -8.54
C SER A 498 -2.15 -22.12 -9.31
N ALA A 499 -2.18 -21.55 -10.52
CA ALA A 499 -0.96 -21.19 -11.24
C ALA A 499 -0.12 -20.17 -10.47
N MET A 500 -0.75 -19.12 -9.90
CA MET A 500 -0.05 -18.14 -9.06
C MET A 500 0.63 -18.80 -7.85
N ALA A 501 -0.08 -19.66 -7.12
CA ALA A 501 0.45 -20.35 -5.95
C ALA A 501 1.68 -21.20 -6.30
N ARG A 502 1.57 -22.13 -7.27
CA ARG A 502 2.71 -22.97 -7.67
C ARG A 502 3.87 -22.17 -8.26
N THR A 503 3.60 -21.07 -8.98
CA THR A 503 4.66 -20.19 -9.50
C THR A 503 5.40 -19.49 -8.36
N PHE A 504 4.70 -18.89 -7.39
CA PHE A 504 5.35 -18.24 -6.25
C PHE A 504 6.12 -19.24 -5.37
N GLN A 505 5.63 -20.48 -5.20
CA GLN A 505 6.42 -21.53 -4.54
C GLN A 505 7.70 -21.85 -5.30
N ALA A 506 7.63 -21.91 -6.63
CA ALA A 506 8.81 -22.17 -7.45
C ALA A 506 9.86 -21.07 -7.32
N TYR A 507 9.47 -19.82 -7.07
CA TYR A 507 10.38 -18.71 -6.77
C TYR A 507 10.82 -18.63 -5.28
N GLY A 508 10.47 -19.62 -4.45
CA GLY A 508 10.89 -19.66 -3.04
C GLY A 508 10.21 -18.63 -2.15
N CYS A 509 8.99 -18.20 -2.49
CA CYS A 509 8.21 -17.29 -1.65
C CYS A 509 7.74 -17.98 -0.36
N ASP A 510 7.86 -17.31 0.80
CA ASP A 510 7.36 -17.81 2.09
C ASP A 510 5.89 -17.42 2.34
N TYR A 511 5.43 -16.30 1.80
CA TYR A 511 4.04 -15.87 1.79
C TYR A 511 3.69 -15.13 0.49
N ALA A 512 2.46 -15.25 0.00
CA ALA A 512 2.01 -14.55 -1.21
C ALA A 512 0.55 -14.10 -1.14
N MET A 513 0.27 -12.92 -1.69
CA MET A 513 -1.07 -12.33 -1.77
C MET A 513 -1.42 -11.84 -3.17
N LEU A 514 -2.71 -11.78 -3.45
CA LEU A 514 -3.27 -11.25 -4.69
C LEU A 514 -3.29 -9.71 -4.65
N LEU A 515 -2.99 -9.06 -5.77
CA LEU A 515 -3.17 -7.62 -5.97
C LEU A 515 -4.39 -7.39 -6.89
N ASP A 516 -4.62 -6.16 -7.35
CA ASP A 516 -5.69 -5.93 -8.33
C ASP A 516 -5.37 -6.56 -9.71
N MET A 517 -6.34 -6.60 -10.62
CA MET A 517 -6.32 -7.50 -11.77
C MET A 517 -7.13 -7.00 -12.97
N ASN A 518 -7.21 -7.82 -14.02
CA ASN A 518 -8.06 -7.70 -15.21
C ASN A 518 -7.73 -6.58 -16.21
N ALA A 519 -6.84 -5.64 -15.88
CA ALA A 519 -6.47 -4.54 -16.78
C ALA A 519 -5.05 -4.03 -16.48
N LEU A 520 -4.37 -3.46 -17.49
CA LEU A 520 -2.99 -2.96 -17.34
C LEU A 520 -2.89 -1.81 -16.34
N GLU A 521 -3.93 -0.98 -16.21
CA GLU A 521 -4.01 0.06 -15.19
C GLU A 521 -4.26 -0.47 -13.77
N HIS A 522 -4.57 -1.75 -13.62
CA HIS A 522 -4.79 -2.43 -12.33
C HIS A 522 -3.65 -3.38 -11.98
N THR A 523 -2.89 -3.84 -12.98
CA THR A 523 -1.64 -4.61 -12.86
C THR A 523 -0.40 -3.78 -13.23
N TYR A 524 -0.49 -2.45 -13.10
CA TYR A 524 0.56 -1.52 -13.46
C TYR A 524 1.78 -1.66 -12.55
N LEU A 525 2.98 -1.68 -13.14
CA LEU A 525 4.26 -1.46 -12.48
C LEU A 525 5.17 -0.64 -13.39
N ALA A 526 5.85 0.36 -12.80
CA ALA A 526 6.94 1.09 -13.42
C ALA A 526 8.12 1.24 -12.46
N VAL A 527 9.32 1.33 -13.03
CA VAL A 527 10.57 1.65 -12.33
C VAL A 527 11.19 2.92 -12.89
N TYR A 528 11.99 3.61 -12.07
CA TYR A 528 12.52 4.94 -12.34
C TYR A 528 14.04 4.93 -12.40
N ALA A 529 14.58 4.45 -13.52
CA ALA A 529 16.03 4.42 -13.75
C ALA A 529 16.56 5.86 -13.88
N ARG A 530 17.69 6.15 -13.21
CA ARG A 530 18.34 7.48 -13.26
C ARG A 530 19.62 7.38 -14.08
N GLN A 531 19.65 8.03 -15.24
CA GLN A 531 20.80 8.04 -16.14
C GLN A 531 21.11 9.48 -16.59
N GLY A 532 22.37 9.91 -16.47
CA GLY A 532 22.79 11.25 -16.92
C GLY A 532 22.06 12.43 -16.26
N GLY A 533 21.48 12.25 -15.07
CA GLY A 533 20.64 13.25 -14.40
C GLY A 533 19.18 13.28 -14.86
N GLN A 534 18.79 12.46 -15.84
CA GLN A 534 17.40 12.28 -16.27
C GLN A 534 16.76 11.08 -15.55
N VAL A 535 15.43 11.12 -15.40
CA VAL A 535 14.63 9.98 -14.94
C VAL A 535 13.99 9.34 -16.16
N HIS A 536 14.36 8.08 -16.42
CA HIS A 536 13.70 7.23 -17.38
C HIS A 536 12.61 6.43 -16.66
N VAL A 537 11.41 6.42 -17.23
CA VAL A 537 10.31 5.57 -16.77
C VAL A 537 10.36 4.30 -17.61
N GLU A 538 10.62 3.17 -16.97
CA GLU A 538 10.60 1.85 -17.60
C GLU A 538 9.40 1.07 -17.06
N HIS A 539 8.68 0.38 -17.94
CA HIS A 539 7.43 -0.29 -17.61
C HIS A 539 7.59 -1.81 -17.66
N LEU A 540 6.73 -2.55 -16.98
CA LEU A 540 6.83 -4.02 -17.02
C LEU A 540 6.54 -4.60 -18.41
N VAL A 541 5.57 -4.01 -19.12
CA VAL A 541 5.25 -4.33 -20.52
C VAL A 541 4.87 -3.04 -21.27
N PRO A 542 5.09 -2.93 -22.60
CA PRO A 542 4.95 -1.67 -23.33
C PRO A 542 3.56 -1.03 -23.27
N GLY A 543 2.51 -1.84 -23.12
CA GLY A 543 1.14 -1.35 -23.01
C GLY A 543 0.89 -0.46 -21.78
N MET A 544 1.71 -0.57 -20.73
CA MET A 544 1.57 0.26 -19.52
C MET A 544 2.00 1.73 -19.76
N ALA A 545 2.92 1.98 -20.69
CA ALA A 545 3.34 3.34 -21.06
C ALA A 545 2.21 4.18 -21.68
N LEU A 546 1.12 3.54 -22.13
CA LEU A 546 -0.07 4.20 -22.67
C LEU A 546 -0.98 4.81 -21.58
N ILE A 547 -0.77 4.44 -20.32
CA ILE A 547 -1.52 4.96 -19.16
C ILE A 547 -0.96 6.32 -18.71
N GLU A 548 0.28 6.62 -19.12
CA GLU A 548 0.99 7.83 -18.72
C GLU A 548 0.39 9.10 -19.31
N LYS A 549 0.39 10.18 -18.53
CA LYS A 549 0.03 11.51 -19.06
C LYS A 549 1.21 12.11 -19.80
N LYS A 550 0.93 12.74 -20.94
CA LYS A 550 1.89 13.52 -21.71
C LYS A 550 1.48 14.98 -21.68
N VAL A 551 2.41 15.87 -21.35
CA VAL A 551 2.17 17.33 -21.42
C VAL A 551 2.52 17.86 -22.81
N SER A 552 2.16 19.12 -23.07
CA SER A 552 2.62 19.83 -24.27
C SER A 552 4.16 19.77 -24.36
N GLY A 553 4.69 19.45 -25.54
CA GLY A 553 6.11 19.15 -25.73
C GLY A 553 6.50 17.67 -25.59
N GLY A 554 5.55 16.78 -25.25
CA GLY A 554 5.76 15.32 -25.29
C GLY A 554 6.39 14.71 -24.03
N THR A 555 6.77 15.53 -23.05
CA THR A 555 7.27 15.05 -21.74
C THR A 555 6.24 14.18 -21.03
N ILE A 556 6.70 13.03 -20.53
CA ILE A 556 5.90 12.10 -19.73
C ILE A 556 5.81 12.61 -18.29
N LEU A 557 4.60 12.65 -17.74
CA LEU A 557 4.35 12.72 -16.31
C LEU A 557 4.08 11.29 -15.82
N PRO A 558 4.95 10.69 -14.98
CA PRO A 558 4.76 9.31 -14.55
C PRO A 558 3.56 9.18 -13.61
N ARG A 559 2.77 8.13 -13.77
CA ARG A 559 1.61 7.82 -12.93
C ARG A 559 2.03 7.71 -11.48
N PHE A 560 1.17 8.20 -10.58
CA PHE A 560 1.38 8.28 -9.13
C PHE A 560 2.55 9.18 -8.67
N ILE A 561 3.42 9.67 -9.57
CA ILE A 561 4.54 10.57 -9.26
C ILE A 561 4.25 12.00 -9.72
N GLY A 562 3.88 12.17 -10.99
CA GLY A 562 3.62 13.46 -11.61
C GLY A 562 2.17 13.94 -11.48
N PHE A 563 1.24 13.08 -11.06
CA PHE A 563 -0.16 13.44 -10.86
C PHE A 563 -0.89 12.49 -9.89
N ALA A 564 -1.98 13.00 -9.31
CA ALA A 564 -2.92 12.25 -8.48
C ALA A 564 -3.74 11.25 -9.29
N ASP A 565 -3.87 10.02 -8.78
CA ASP A 565 -4.59 8.92 -9.41
C ASP A 565 -5.82 8.49 -8.57
N ASN A 566 -6.84 7.93 -9.22
CA ASN A 566 -8.00 7.41 -8.51
C ASN A 566 -7.71 6.09 -7.78
N ARG A 567 -6.63 5.37 -8.11
CA ARG A 567 -6.22 4.10 -7.51
C ARG A 567 -5.21 4.25 -6.38
N ASP A 568 -5.21 3.26 -5.50
CA ASP A 568 -4.19 3.05 -4.49
C ASP A 568 -2.93 2.38 -5.06
N LEU A 569 -1.77 2.76 -4.52
CA LEU A 569 -0.47 2.26 -4.96
C LEU A 569 0.43 1.86 -3.79
N PHE A 570 1.42 1.03 -4.11
CA PHE A 570 2.67 0.95 -3.35
C PHE A 570 3.77 1.69 -4.11
N TYR A 571 4.69 2.30 -3.36
CA TYR A 571 5.89 2.94 -3.88
C TYR A 571 7.12 2.46 -3.11
N LEU A 572 8.22 2.21 -3.82
CA LEU A 572 9.52 1.98 -3.20
C LEU A 572 10.41 3.21 -3.35
N THR A 573 11.10 3.57 -2.27
CA THR A 573 12.12 4.62 -2.25
C THR A 573 13.45 4.02 -1.85
N ARG A 574 14.56 4.57 -2.34
CA ARG A 574 15.89 4.26 -1.77
C ARG A 574 15.89 4.57 -0.28
N LYS A 575 16.34 3.61 0.55
CA LYS A 575 17.01 3.95 1.81
C LYS A 575 18.21 4.82 1.46
N GLU A 576 18.58 5.76 2.33
CA GLU A 576 19.67 6.71 2.04
C GLU A 576 20.92 5.96 1.55
N ALA A 577 21.51 6.44 0.46
CA ALA A 577 22.40 5.64 -0.36
C ALA A 577 23.60 5.09 0.43
N PRO A 578 24.15 3.91 0.05
CA PRO A 578 25.56 3.64 0.28
C PRO A 578 26.36 4.84 -0.22
N LYS A 579 27.26 5.35 0.62
CA LYS A 579 28.12 6.51 0.32
C LYS A 579 29.05 6.25 -0.86
#